data_AF-A0A838WGM9-F1
#
_entry.id   AF-A0A838WGM9-F1
#
_cell.length_a   1.000
_cell.length_b   1.000
_cell.length_c   1.000
_cell.angle_alpha   90.00
_cell.angle_beta   90.00
_cell.angle_gamma   90.00
#
_symmetry.space_group_name_H-M   'P 1'
#
loop_
_entity.id
_entity.type
_entity.pdbx_description
1 polymer ?
#
loop_
_entity_poly.entity_id
_entity_poly.type
_entity_poly.pdbx_seq_one_letter_code
_entity_poly.pdbx_strand_id
1 'polypeptide(L)'
;FQVGTVTATDAVGVTSFAIASGNDSGFFAISNSGVITLTAAGAAASAVSNDFETTPNTFTLGITASDAAGNTSTSTNITINVT
;
A
#
# COMPACT_ATOMS: atom_id res chain seq x y z
N PHE A 1 4.87 -4.25 10.74
CA PHE A 1 5.68 -5.07 9.81
C PHE A 1 5.83 -4.33 8.49
N GLN A 2 7.03 -4.22 7.92
CA GLN A 2 7.21 -3.64 6.58
C GLN A 2 6.96 -4.73 5.53
N VAL A 3 6.13 -4.41 4.54
CA VAL A 3 5.78 -5.33 3.44
C VAL A 3 6.57 -4.98 2.18
N GLY A 4 6.79 -3.69 1.93
CA GLY A 4 7.54 -3.23 0.77
C GLY A 4 7.68 -1.72 0.74
N THR A 5 8.31 -1.23 -0.32
CA THR A 5 8.46 0.20 -0.57
C THR A 5 8.14 0.47 -2.04
N VAL A 6 7.33 1.50 -2.29
CA VAL A 6 7.07 2.02 -3.62
C VAL A 6 7.90 3.27 -3.86
N THR A 7 8.22 3.52 -5.12
CA THR A 7 8.94 4.72 -5.56
C THR A 7 8.20 5.37 -6.70
N ALA A 8 8.18 6.70 -6.70
CA ALA A 8 7.70 7.52 -7.80
C ALA A 8 8.70 8.64 -8.05
N THR A 9 8.73 9.14 -9.27
CA THR A 9 9.62 10.23 -9.70
C THR A 9 8.79 11.37 -10.23
N ASP A 10 9.18 12.59 -9.85
CA ASP A 10 8.63 13.83 -10.38
C ASP A 10 9.80 14.78 -10.68
N ALA A 11 9.62 15.74 -11.60
CA ALA A 11 10.67 16.67 -12.00
C ALA A 11 11.13 17.60 -10.86
N VAL A 12 10.25 17.88 -9.90
CA VAL A 12 10.53 18.71 -8.71
C VAL A 12 10.68 17.82 -7.48
N GLY A 13 9.85 16.78 -7.37
CA GLY A 13 9.96 15.76 -6.34
C GLY A 13 8.61 15.33 -5.77
N VAL A 14 8.56 14.10 -5.26
CA VAL A 14 7.39 13.52 -4.62
C VAL A 14 7.44 13.81 -3.12
N THR A 15 6.32 14.26 -2.55
CA THR A 15 6.22 14.64 -1.13
C THR A 15 5.36 13.68 -0.31
N SER A 16 4.46 12.94 -0.95
CA SER A 16 3.62 11.96 -0.27
C SER A 16 3.17 10.82 -1.18
N PHE A 17 2.75 9.73 -0.54
CA PHE A 17 2.09 8.59 -1.16
C PHE A 17 0.81 8.28 -0.40
N ALA A 18 -0.18 7.72 -1.10
CA ALA A 18 -1.44 7.28 -0.51
C ALA A 18 -1.93 5.97 -1.14
N ILE A 19 -2.68 5.18 -0.36
CA ILE A 19 -3.45 4.05 -0.88
C ILE A 19 -4.80 4.60 -1.33
N ALA A 20 -5.03 4.62 -2.64
CA ALA A 20 -6.24 5.13 -3.26
C ALA A 20 -7.34 4.06 -3.39
N SER A 21 -6.99 2.77 -3.41
CA SER A 21 -7.95 1.67 -3.52
C SER A 21 -7.40 0.34 -3.01
N GLY A 22 -8.30 -0.64 -2.80
CA GLY A 22 -7.93 -2.03 -2.47
C GLY A 22 -7.57 -2.27 -1.00
N ASN A 23 -7.82 -1.30 -0.12
CA ASN A 23 -7.50 -1.36 1.31
C ASN A 23 -8.70 -1.00 2.20
N ASP A 24 -9.92 -1.33 1.78
CA ASP A 24 -11.14 -0.99 2.52
C ASP A 24 -11.18 -1.65 3.91
N SER A 25 -10.53 -2.80 4.06
CA SER A 25 -10.37 -3.50 5.35
C SER A 25 -9.28 -2.89 6.24
N GLY A 26 -8.50 -1.94 5.74
CA GLY A 26 -7.44 -1.25 6.50
C GLY A 26 -6.28 -2.16 6.91
N PHE A 27 -5.99 -3.21 6.16
CA PHE A 27 -4.90 -4.15 6.47
C PHE A 27 -3.51 -3.55 6.22
N PHE A 28 -3.42 -2.59 5.32
CA PHE A 28 -2.16 -1.95 4.94
C PHE A 28 -2.17 -0.46 5.25
N ALA A 29 -0.99 0.10 5.44
CA ALA A 29 -0.77 1.54 5.54
C ALA A 29 0.47 1.91 4.71
N ILE A 30 0.50 3.11 4.18
CA ILE A 30 1.66 3.66 3.44
C ILE A 30 2.14 4.95 4.10
N SER A 31 3.45 5.12 4.22
CA SER A 31 4.04 6.39 4.67
C SER A 31 4.21 7.37 3.51
N ASN A 32 4.44 8.65 3.82
CA ASN A 32 4.78 9.66 2.80
C ASN A 32 6.09 9.37 2.05
N SER A 33 6.92 8.45 2.56
CA SER A 33 8.14 7.99 1.89
C SER A 33 7.92 6.71 1.06
N GLY A 34 6.66 6.28 0.87
CA GLY A 34 6.30 5.12 0.08
C GLY A 34 6.49 3.77 0.79
N VAL A 35 6.73 3.76 2.12
CA VAL A 35 6.90 2.50 2.86
C VAL A 35 5.54 1.91 3.19
N ILE A 36 5.27 0.71 2.69
CA ILE A 36 4.04 -0.05 2.95
C ILE A 36 4.26 -0.94 4.16
N THR A 37 3.32 -0.88 5.09
CA THR A 37 3.32 -1.65 6.33
C THR A 37 2.00 -2.39 6.50
N LEU A 38 2.07 -3.53 7.19
CA LEU A 38 0.89 -4.24 7.70
C LEU A 38 0.43 -3.56 9.00
N THR A 39 -0.85 -3.25 9.07
CA THR A 39 -1.48 -2.63 10.24
C THR A 39 -1.78 -3.67 11.31
N ALA A 40 -2.19 -3.23 12.51
CA ALA A 40 -2.66 -4.14 13.55
C ALA A 40 -3.89 -4.96 13.11
N ALA A 41 -4.76 -4.38 12.28
CA ALA A 41 -5.93 -5.08 11.74
C ALA A 41 -5.51 -6.18 10.75
N GLY A 42 -4.51 -5.92 9.90
CA GLY A 42 -3.97 -6.92 8.98
C GLY A 42 -3.15 -8.02 9.67
N ALA A 43 -2.54 -7.71 10.82
CA ALA A 43 -1.77 -8.68 11.60
C ALA A 43 -2.64 -9.54 12.56
N ALA A 44 -3.95 -9.31 12.62
CA ALA A 44 -4.81 -10.10 13.49
C ALA A 44 -4.87 -11.55 13.01
N ALA A 45 -4.93 -12.52 13.94
CA ALA A 45 -4.94 -13.94 13.59
C ALA A 45 -6.14 -14.38 12.72
N SER A 46 -7.23 -13.61 12.74
CA SER A 46 -8.40 -13.84 11.88
C SER A 46 -8.42 -12.98 10.62
N ALA A 47 -7.40 -12.13 10.40
CA ALA A 47 -7.31 -11.32 9.21
C ALA A 47 -6.89 -12.20 8.03
N VAL A 48 -7.59 -12.04 6.91
CA VAL A 48 -7.27 -12.76 5.67
C VAL A 48 -5.87 -12.41 5.14
N SER A 49 -5.27 -11.30 5.56
CA SER A 49 -3.89 -10.94 5.22
C SER A 49 -2.83 -11.70 6.01
N ASN A 50 -3.24 -12.48 7.01
CA ASN A 50 -2.41 -13.36 7.81
C ASN A 50 -2.96 -14.81 7.82
N ASP A 51 -3.86 -15.14 6.89
CA ASP A 51 -4.40 -16.47 6.65
C ASP A 51 -3.64 -17.10 5.48
N PHE A 52 -2.64 -17.92 5.80
CA PHE A 52 -1.75 -18.54 4.81
C PHE A 52 -2.36 -19.81 4.21
N GLU A 53 -3.42 -20.32 4.83
CA GLU A 53 -4.10 -21.55 4.45
C GLU A 53 -5.17 -21.31 3.36
N THR A 54 -5.66 -20.07 3.20
CA THR A 54 -6.66 -19.70 2.20
C THR A 54 -6.04 -19.04 0.96
N THR A 55 -6.15 -19.69 -0.20
CA THR A 55 -5.70 -19.13 -1.49
C THR A 55 -6.84 -18.45 -2.28
N PRO A 56 -6.57 -17.33 -2.98
CA PRO A 56 -5.29 -16.65 -3.13
C PRO A 56 -5.00 -15.67 -2.00
N ASN A 57 -3.81 -15.77 -1.39
CA ASN A 57 -3.34 -14.82 -0.37
C ASN A 57 -2.64 -13.62 -1.03
N THR A 58 -3.42 -12.87 -1.82
CA THR A 58 -2.93 -11.75 -2.63
C THR A 58 -3.80 -10.52 -2.46
N PHE A 59 -3.17 -9.37 -2.28
CA PHE A 59 -3.85 -8.07 -2.13
C PHE A 59 -3.40 -7.12 -3.23
N THR A 60 -4.35 -6.49 -3.92
CA THR A 60 -4.04 -5.45 -4.90
C THR A 60 -4.31 -4.09 -4.30
N LEU A 61 -3.30 -3.22 -4.25
CA LEU A 61 -3.41 -1.85 -3.75
C LEU A 61 -3.20 -0.86 -4.89
N GLY A 62 -4.12 0.09 -5.06
CA GLY A 62 -3.91 1.24 -5.93
C GLY A 62 -3.16 2.34 -5.18
N ILE A 63 -2.00 2.76 -5.68
CA ILE A 63 -1.15 3.75 -5.04
C ILE A 63 -1.10 5.03 -5.89
N THR A 64 -1.19 6.18 -5.22
CA THR A 64 -0.93 7.50 -5.81
C THR A 64 0.26 8.17 -5.14
N ALA A 65 0.90 9.06 -5.88
CA ALA A 65 1.96 9.94 -5.38
C ALA A 65 1.55 11.39 -5.60
N SER A 66 1.92 12.29 -4.69
CA SER A 66 1.65 13.72 -4.80
C SER A 66 2.92 14.55 -4.63
N ASP A 67 2.93 15.74 -5.24
CA ASP A 67 4.03 16.71 -5.14
C ASP A 67 3.73 17.85 -4.14
N ALA A 68 4.68 18.77 -3.97
CA ALA A 68 4.52 19.93 -3.09
C ALA A 68 3.47 20.95 -3.59
N ALA A 69 3.16 20.93 -4.89
CA ALA A 69 2.18 21.81 -5.51
C ALA A 69 0.74 21.26 -5.39
N GLY A 70 0.57 20.04 -4.85
CA GLY A 70 -0.72 19.39 -4.68
C GLY A 70 -1.18 18.60 -5.91
N ASN A 71 -0.33 18.44 -6.92
CA ASN A 71 -0.64 17.54 -8.04
C ASN A 71 -0.59 16.10 -7.55
N THR A 72 -1.49 15.25 -8.05
CA THR A 72 -1.55 13.83 -7.69
C THR A 72 -1.52 12.98 -8.95
N SER A 73 -0.73 11.91 -8.93
CA SER A 73 -0.61 10.97 -10.04
C SER A 73 -1.90 10.19 -10.27
N THR A 74 -2.01 9.54 -11.43
CA THR A 74 -2.97 8.45 -11.60
C THR A 74 -2.64 7.29 -10.64
N SER A 75 -3.67 6.56 -10.22
CA SER A 75 -3.50 5.39 -9.37
C SER A 75 -2.82 4.26 -10.14
N THR A 76 -1.78 3.68 -9.55
CA THR A 76 -1.06 2.52 -10.09
C THR A 76 -1.24 1.33 -9.18
N ASN A 77 -1.69 0.20 -9.73
CA ASN A 77 -1.91 -1.02 -8.96
C ASN A 77 -0.60 -1.73 -8.69
N ILE A 78 -0.40 -2.14 -7.44
CA ILE A 78 0.63 -3.08 -7.01
C ILE A 78 -0.02 -4.33 -6.44
N THR A 79 0.66 -5.47 -6.53
CA THR A 79 0.21 -6.73 -5.94
C THR A 79 1.15 -7.10 -4.80
N ILE A 80 0.56 -7.37 -3.64
CA ILE A 80 1.21 -7.94 -2.47
C ILE A 80 0.86 -9.42 -2.44
N ASN A 81 1.88 -10.27 -2.48
CA ASN A 81 1.76 -11.70 -2.25
C ASN A 81 2.21 -11.98 -0.82
N VAL A 82 1.33 -12.60 -0.05
CA VAL A 82 1.65 -13.07 1.29
C VAL A 82 1.92 -14.58 1.18
N THR A 83 3.12 -15.00 1.55
CA THR A 83 3.63 -16.37 1.44
C THR A 83 4.14 -16.88 2.76
#